data_AF-A0A914EPG9-F1
#
_entry.id   AF-A0A914EPG9-F1
#
_cell.length_a   1.000
_cell.length_b   1.000
_cell.length_c   1.000
_cell.angle_alpha   90.00
_cell.angle_beta   90.00
_cell.angle_gamma   90.00
#
_symmetry.space_group_name_H-M   'P 1'
#
loop_
_entity.id
_entity.type
_entity.pdbx_description
1 polymer ?
#
loop_
_entity_poly.entity_id
_entity_poly.type
_entity_poly.pdbx_seq_one_letter_code
_entity_poly.pdbx_strand_id
1 'polypeptide(L)'
;MNQRNPSSNVSSKRKLAKKLGGSATSAWRGSWLKAFHHKAEWPPYSPDLNSMDYSVWSILEAKACAKPHKTIESLKRALLKAWDEIPLETLVKIADNFPKRLQVCVEAEGGYFE
;
A
#
# COMPACT_ATOMS: atom_id res chain seq x y z
N MET A 1 -12.95 -28.33 -10.48
CA MET A 1 -12.41 -27.31 -9.56
C MET A 1 -11.36 -26.48 -10.29
N ASN A 2 -11.67 -25.21 -10.55
CA ASN A 2 -10.84 -24.35 -11.39
C ASN A 2 -9.73 -23.68 -10.55
N GLN A 3 -8.50 -24.16 -10.71
CA GLN A 3 -7.30 -23.57 -10.10
C GLN A 3 -7.02 -22.24 -10.80
N ARG A 4 -7.43 -21.12 -10.19
CA ARG A 4 -7.03 -19.78 -10.65
C ARG A 4 -5.53 -19.64 -10.46
N ASN A 5 -4.81 -19.60 -11.58
CA ASN A 5 -3.36 -19.49 -11.67
C ASN A 5 -2.86 -18.14 -11.04
N PRO A 6 -2.06 -18.18 -9.95
CA PRO A 6 -1.55 -16.99 -9.25
C PRO A 6 -0.69 -16.05 -10.12
N SER A 7 -0.11 -16.58 -11.19
CA SER A 7 0.79 -15.84 -12.11
C SER A 7 0.12 -14.65 -12.81
N SER A 8 -1.19 -14.75 -13.06
CA SER A 8 -1.92 -13.73 -13.83
C SER A 8 -2.15 -12.43 -13.04
N ASN A 9 -2.21 -12.49 -11.70
CA ASN A 9 -2.59 -11.37 -10.86
C ASN A 9 -1.38 -10.48 -10.51
N VAL A 10 -0.23 -11.07 -10.17
CA VAL A 10 1.04 -10.34 -10.01
C VAL A 10 1.44 -9.61 -11.30
N SER A 11 1.24 -10.26 -12.46
CA SER A 11 1.49 -9.66 -13.76
C SER A 11 0.50 -8.53 -14.08
N SER A 12 -0.74 -8.61 -13.61
CA SER A 12 -1.76 -7.56 -13.77
C SER A 12 -1.49 -6.34 -12.88
N LYS A 13 -1.11 -6.54 -11.60
CA LYS A 13 -0.68 -5.44 -10.70
C LYS A 13 0.59 -4.74 -11.22
N ARG A 14 1.56 -5.50 -11.76
CA ARG A 14 2.76 -4.94 -12.42
C ARG A 14 2.45 -4.20 -13.73
N LYS A 15 1.56 -4.73 -14.58
CA LYS A 15 1.10 -4.06 -15.81
C LYS A 15 0.32 -2.77 -15.50
N LEU A 16 -0.41 -2.74 -14.40
CA LEU A 16 -1.14 -1.56 -13.98
C LEU A 16 -0.23 -0.46 -13.42
N ALA A 17 0.87 -0.78 -12.73
CA ALA A 17 1.90 0.22 -12.38
C ALA A 17 2.43 0.96 -13.64
N LYS A 18 2.46 0.27 -14.79
CA LYS A 18 2.75 0.87 -16.10
C LYS A 18 1.56 1.64 -16.70
N LYS A 19 0.32 1.15 -16.55
CA LYS A 19 -0.92 1.77 -17.11
C LYS A 19 -1.40 3.00 -16.32
N LEU A 20 -1.28 2.98 -14.99
CA LEU A 20 -1.39 4.13 -14.09
C LEU A 20 -0.20 5.10 -14.24
N GLY A 21 0.54 5.04 -15.34
CA GLY A 21 1.36 6.16 -15.85
C GLY A 21 0.57 7.11 -16.75
N GLY A 22 -0.70 6.83 -17.05
CA GLY A 22 -1.51 7.57 -18.01
C GLY A 22 -2.52 8.56 -17.39
N SER A 23 -2.27 9.84 -17.60
CA SER A 23 -3.17 11.01 -17.56
C SER A 23 -3.77 11.45 -16.20
N ALA A 24 -4.38 10.58 -15.40
CA ALA A 24 -4.94 11.00 -14.09
C ALA A 24 -3.89 10.93 -12.97
N THR A 25 -2.97 9.98 -13.08
CA THR A 25 -1.82 9.85 -12.19
C THR A 25 -0.72 10.85 -12.48
N SER A 26 -0.62 11.43 -13.68
CA SER A 26 0.38 12.47 -13.98
C SER A 26 0.12 13.79 -13.24
N ALA A 27 -1.15 14.13 -12.98
CA ALA A 27 -1.50 15.26 -12.13
C ALA A 27 -1.26 14.97 -10.63
N TRP A 28 -1.67 13.77 -10.17
CA TRP A 28 -1.44 13.30 -8.78
C TRP A 28 0.05 13.13 -8.45
N ARG A 29 0.83 12.56 -9.38
CA ARG A 29 2.28 12.30 -9.28
C ARG A 29 3.12 13.56 -9.55
N GLY A 30 2.64 14.48 -10.38
CA GLY A 30 3.40 15.64 -10.84
C GLY A 30 3.54 16.79 -9.82
N SER A 31 2.58 16.92 -8.89
CA SER A 31 2.58 17.98 -7.87
C SER A 31 3.12 17.51 -6.51
N TRP A 32 2.81 16.28 -6.09
CA TRP A 32 3.06 15.83 -4.70
C TRP A 32 4.32 15.00 -4.52
N LEU A 33 4.67 14.17 -5.52
CA LEU A 33 5.95 13.45 -5.50
C LEU A 33 7.12 14.44 -5.59
N LYS A 34 6.92 15.62 -6.20
CA LYS A 34 7.89 16.72 -6.19
C LYS A 34 8.23 17.27 -4.80
N ALA A 35 7.33 17.17 -3.82
CA ALA A 35 7.59 17.60 -2.46
C ALA A 35 8.34 16.55 -1.62
N PHE A 36 8.47 15.32 -2.13
CA PHE A 36 9.19 14.21 -1.51
C PHE A 36 10.13 13.51 -2.51
N HIS A 37 10.61 14.24 -3.52
CA HIS A 37 11.49 13.70 -4.55
C HIS A 37 12.88 13.38 -4.00
N HIS A 38 13.24 13.97 -2.85
CA HIS A 38 14.48 13.69 -2.15
C HIS A 38 14.22 12.99 -0.81
N LYS A 39 15.02 11.96 -0.49
CA LYS A 39 14.96 11.22 0.78
C LYS A 39 15.03 12.12 2.03
N ALA A 40 15.56 13.33 1.87
CA ALA A 40 15.68 14.33 2.93
C ALA A 40 14.36 15.05 3.27
N GLU A 41 13.34 14.96 2.42
CA GLU A 41 12.06 15.66 2.60
C GLU A 41 11.06 14.83 3.42
N TRP A 42 11.29 13.52 3.59
CA TRP A 42 10.42 12.67 4.40
C TRP A 42 10.72 12.84 5.89
N PRO A 43 9.72 13.19 6.72
CA PRO A 43 9.93 13.32 8.16
C PRO A 43 10.35 11.98 8.80
N PRO A 44 11.35 11.97 9.70
CA PRO A 44 11.73 10.77 10.42
C PRO A 44 10.58 10.32 11.33
N TYR A 45 10.43 9.00 11.51
CA TYR A 45 9.42 8.40 12.40
C TYR A 45 7.95 8.71 12.07
N SER A 46 7.60 8.82 10.79
CA SER A 46 6.20 9.07 10.36
C SER A 46 5.54 7.84 9.71
N PRO A 47 5.24 6.77 10.48
CA PRO A 47 4.49 5.62 9.96
C PRO A 47 3.08 6.03 9.52
N ASP A 48 2.53 7.08 10.11
CA ASP A 48 1.22 7.65 9.76
C ASP A 48 1.14 8.22 8.35
N LEU A 49 2.28 8.47 7.72
CA LEU A 49 2.37 8.91 6.34
C LEU A 49 2.75 7.76 5.40
N ASN A 50 3.15 6.59 5.90
CA ASN A 50 3.47 5.46 5.04
C ASN A 50 2.24 4.56 4.83
N SER A 51 1.72 4.55 3.60
CA SER A 51 0.60 3.67 3.18
C SER A 51 0.82 2.18 3.45
N MET A 52 2.07 1.72 3.48
CA MET A 52 2.37 0.36 3.89
C MET A 52 2.09 0.13 5.37
N ASP A 53 2.50 1.08 6.22
CA ASP A 53 2.45 0.97 7.68
C ASP A 53 1.04 1.24 8.22
N TYR A 54 0.36 2.30 7.79
CA TYR A 54 -0.97 2.61 8.33
C TYR A 54 -2.11 1.73 7.77
N SER A 55 -1.87 0.90 6.74
CA SER A 55 -2.96 0.11 6.14
C SER A 55 -2.56 -1.25 5.59
N VAL A 56 -1.63 -1.32 4.63
CA VAL A 56 -1.38 -2.57 3.90
C VAL A 56 -0.90 -3.67 4.83
N TRP A 57 -0.02 -3.37 5.78
CA TRP A 57 0.45 -4.34 6.76
C TRP A 57 -0.67 -4.89 7.62
N SER A 58 -1.59 -4.05 8.11
CA SER A 58 -2.75 -4.50 8.88
C SER A 58 -3.64 -5.45 8.08
N ILE A 59 -3.83 -5.22 6.78
CA ILE A 59 -4.60 -6.12 5.90
C ILE A 59 -3.88 -7.46 5.73
N LEU A 60 -2.56 -7.43 5.49
CA LEU A 60 -1.76 -8.63 5.31
C LEU A 60 -1.69 -9.46 6.58
N GLU A 61 -1.49 -8.82 7.73
CA GLU A 61 -1.48 -9.46 9.03
C GLU A 61 -2.83 -10.09 9.34
N ALA A 62 -3.93 -9.35 9.22
CA ALA A 62 -5.27 -9.87 9.48
C ALA A 62 -5.61 -11.10 8.62
N LYS A 63 -5.16 -11.14 7.36
CA LYS A 63 -5.40 -12.27 6.45
C LYS A 63 -4.43 -13.42 6.66
N ALA A 64 -3.13 -13.16 6.73
CA ALA A 64 -2.11 -14.19 6.82
C ALA A 64 -2.07 -14.81 8.22
N CYS A 65 -2.16 -13.99 9.28
CA CYS A 65 -2.08 -14.45 10.67
C CYS A 65 -3.44 -14.89 11.25
N ALA A 66 -4.50 -14.99 10.44
CA ALA A 66 -5.78 -15.55 10.85
C ALA A 66 -5.68 -17.00 11.39
N LYS A 67 -4.58 -17.70 11.06
CA LYS A 67 -4.26 -19.03 11.58
C LYS A 67 -2.77 -19.12 11.92
N PRO A 68 -2.39 -19.94 12.93
CA PRO A 68 -0.97 -20.17 13.24
C PRO A 68 -0.23 -20.89 12.11
N HIS A 69 1.01 -20.50 11.85
CA HIS A 69 1.90 -21.14 10.89
C HIS A 69 3.01 -21.91 11.60
N LYS A 70 3.23 -23.17 11.21
CA LYS A 70 4.29 -24.02 11.78
C LYS A 70 5.68 -23.76 11.17
N THR A 71 5.74 -23.09 10.03
CA THR A 71 6.99 -22.81 9.31
C THR A 71 6.95 -21.43 8.66
N ILE A 72 8.14 -20.84 8.51
CA ILE A 72 8.32 -19.56 7.79
C ILE A 72 7.80 -19.66 6.35
N GLU A 73 8.01 -20.79 5.68
CA GLU A 73 7.53 -20.99 4.30
C GLU A 73 6.00 -21.03 4.19
N SER A 74 5.31 -21.53 5.22
CA SER A 74 3.85 -21.47 5.29
C SER A 74 3.37 -20.02 5.43
N LEU A 75 4.02 -19.24 6.30
CA LEU A 75 3.72 -17.81 6.50
C LEU A 75 3.98 -16.99 5.22
N LYS A 76 5.12 -17.18 4.56
CA LYS A 76 5.44 -16.51 3.28
C LYS A 76 4.38 -16.76 2.23
N ARG A 77 3.92 -18.01 2.07
CA ARG A 77 2.85 -18.35 1.12
C ARG A 77 1.52 -17.68 1.49
N ALA A 78 1.19 -17.62 2.78
CA ALA A 78 -0.02 -16.96 3.25
C ALA A 78 0.01 -15.44 2.99
N LEU A 79 1.15 -14.79 3.22
CA LEU A 79 1.35 -13.36 2.91
C LEU A 79 1.24 -13.08 1.40
N LEU A 80 1.86 -13.90 0.55
CA LEU A 80 1.75 -13.75 -0.91
C LEU A 80 0.31 -13.93 -1.38
N LYS A 81 -0.40 -14.94 -0.85
CA LYS A 81 -1.81 -15.14 -1.15
C LYS A 81 -2.66 -13.95 -0.69
N ALA A 82 -2.45 -13.48 0.54
CA ALA A 82 -3.17 -12.33 1.08
C ALA A 82 -2.97 -11.10 0.20
N TRP A 83 -1.73 -10.84 -0.24
CA TRP A 83 -1.37 -9.77 -1.17
C TRP A 83 -2.11 -9.87 -2.50
N ASP A 84 -2.15 -11.06 -3.11
CA ASP A 84 -2.86 -11.28 -4.38
C ASP A 84 -4.38 -11.07 -4.22
N GLU A 85 -4.93 -11.38 -3.06
CA GLU A 85 -6.34 -11.19 -2.72
C GLU A 85 -6.70 -9.76 -2.31
N ILE A 86 -5.74 -8.84 -2.15
CA ILE A 86 -6.06 -7.41 -1.95
C ILE A 86 -6.63 -6.87 -3.26
N PRO A 87 -7.90 -6.42 -3.29
CA PRO A 87 -8.49 -5.83 -4.47
C PRO A 87 -7.79 -4.54 -4.85
N LEU A 88 -7.81 -4.23 -6.14
CA LEU A 88 -7.16 -3.01 -6.63
C LEU A 88 -7.84 -1.76 -6.09
N GLU A 89 -9.18 -1.76 -6.00
CA GLU A 89 -9.95 -0.65 -5.45
C GLU A 89 -9.57 -0.33 -4.00
N THR A 90 -9.14 -1.32 -3.22
CA THR A 90 -8.63 -1.11 -1.86
C THR A 90 -7.31 -0.36 -1.89
N LEU A 91 -6.38 -0.74 -2.78
CA LEU A 91 -5.08 -0.06 -2.91
C LEU A 91 -5.24 1.39 -3.39
N VAL A 92 -6.18 1.65 -4.31
CA VAL A 92 -6.50 3.00 -4.78
C VAL A 92 -7.04 3.84 -3.62
N LYS A 93 -8.00 3.31 -2.84
CA LYS A 93 -8.53 4.01 -1.65
C LYS A 93 -7.46 4.32 -0.60
N ILE A 94 -6.52 3.41 -0.38
CA ILE A 94 -5.38 3.64 0.51
C ILE A 94 -4.55 4.82 0.00
N ALA A 95 -4.20 4.84 -1.28
CA ALA A 95 -3.46 5.95 -1.88
C ALA A 95 -4.24 7.28 -1.80
N ASP A 96 -5.54 7.25 -2.05
CA ASP A 96 -6.41 8.43 -1.97
C ASP A 96 -6.60 8.96 -0.54
N ASN A 97 -6.34 8.14 0.48
CA ASN A 97 -6.40 8.55 1.88
C ASN A 97 -5.13 9.28 2.35
N PHE A 98 -4.03 9.18 1.61
CA PHE A 98 -2.76 9.80 1.98
C PHE A 98 -2.84 11.35 2.10
N PRO A 99 -3.43 12.09 1.14
CA PRO A 99 -3.60 13.54 1.28
C PRO A 99 -4.40 13.94 2.53
N LYS A 100 -5.43 13.17 2.88
CA LYS A 100 -6.20 13.40 4.10
C LYS A 100 -5.33 13.21 5.35
N ARG A 101 -4.50 12.17 5.40
CA ARG A 101 -3.56 11.94 6.50
C ARG A 101 -2.50 13.03 6.60
N LEU A 102 -2.00 13.55 5.48
CA LEU A 102 -1.11 14.71 5.48
C LEU A 102 -1.77 15.95 6.09
N GLN A 103 -3.04 16.21 5.76
CA GLN A 103 -3.76 17.34 6.36
C GLN A 103 -3.87 17.19 7.88
N VAL A 104 -4.23 15.99 8.36
CA VAL A 104 -4.30 15.72 9.81
C VAL A 104 -2.93 15.87 10.47
N CYS A 105 -1.85 15.45 9.81
CA CYS A 105 -0.47 15.67 10.29
C CYS A 105 -0.15 17.15 10.45
N VAL A 106 -0.56 18.00 9.49
CA VAL A 106 -0.37 19.45 9.55
C VAL A 106 -1.20 20.07 10.68
N GLU A 107 -2.46 19.66 10.82
CA GLU A 107 -3.35 20.10 11.90
C GLU A 107 -2.83 19.68 13.29
N ALA A 108 -2.14 18.53 13.36
CA ALA A 108 -1.47 18.04 14.56
C ALA A 108 -0.08 18.67 14.79
N GLU A 109 0.34 19.64 13.97
CA GLU A 109 1.67 20.25 14.01
C GLU A 109 2.83 19.22 13.97
N GLY A 110 2.64 18.12 13.24
CA GLY A 110 3.59 17.00 13.18
C GLY A 110 3.49 16.01 14.34
N GLY A 111 2.49 16.14 15.21
CA GLY A 111 2.15 15.18 16.26
C GLY A 111 1.54 13.87 15.72
N TYR A 112 1.28 12.93 16.63
CA TYR A 112 0.66 11.63 16.31
C TYR A 112 -0.83 11.75 16.00
N PHE A 113 -1.33 10.93 15.07
CA PHE A 113 -2.75 10.89 14.68
C PHE A 113 -3.15 9.52 14.10
N GLU A 114 -4.44 9.17 14.18
CA GLU A 114 -5.00 7.89 13.67
C GLU A 114 -6.08 8.11 12.60
#